data_AF-A0A4C1WDT0-F1
#
_entry.id   AF-A0A4C1WDT0-F1
#
_cell.length_a   1.000
_cell.length_b   1.000
_cell.length_c   1.000
_cell.angle_alpha   90.00
_cell.angle_beta   90.00
_cell.angle_gamma   90.00
#
_symmetry.space_group_name_H-M   'P 1'
#
loop_
_entity.id
_entity.type
_entity.pdbx_description
1 polymer ?
#
loop_
_entity_poly.entity_id
_entity_poly.type
_entity_poly.pdbx_seq_one_letter_code
_entity_poly.pdbx_strand_id
1 'polypeptide(L)'
;MVIGGICGFAIGFVTSWQIKVTSPLTHNISGTAKACAQTVLATQWYQESKNTLWWISNFIVLGSSALYARFKQQEMEDAARRNNAEEKKSLV
;
A
#
# COMPACT_ATOMS: atom_id res chain seq x y z
N MET A 1 20.47 2.01 20.91
CA MET A 1 20.85 3.00 19.88
C MET A 1 21.20 2.34 18.54
N VAL A 2 21.96 1.24 18.49
CA VAL A 2 22.32 0.56 17.23
C VAL A 2 21.10 -0.08 16.52
N ILE A 3 20.22 -0.74 17.27
CA ILE A 3 19.03 -1.42 16.71
C ILE A 3 18.07 -0.44 16.02
N GLY A 4 17.80 0.71 16.64
CA GLY A 4 16.99 1.77 16.04
C GLY A 4 17.63 2.34 14.77
N GLY A 5 18.95 2.48 14.73
CA GLY A 5 19.70 2.92 13.54
C GLY A 5 19.60 1.93 12.38
N ILE A 6 19.78 0.62 12.66
CA ILE A 6 19.64 -0.44 11.64
C ILE A 6 18.20 -0.51 11.12
N CYS A 7 17.22 -0.48 12.01
CA CYS A 7 15.81 -0.49 11.63
C CYS A 7 15.44 0.74 10.80
N GLY A 8 15.89 1.93 11.20
CA GLY A 8 15.66 3.17 10.45
C GLY A 8 16.27 3.13 9.05
N PHE A 9 17.51 2.65 8.94
CA PHE A 9 18.19 2.47 7.66
C PHE A 9 17.46 1.44 6.77
N ALA A 10 17.08 0.29 7.33
CA ALA A 10 16.34 -0.74 6.61
C ALA A 10 14.98 -0.24 6.09
N ILE A 11 14.24 0.52 6.92
CA ILE A 11 12.96 1.12 6.51
C ILE A 11 13.17 2.10 5.35
N GLY A 12 14.22 2.94 5.41
CA GLY A 12 14.56 3.87 4.33
C GLY A 12 14.87 3.15 3.02
N PHE A 13 15.71 2.11 3.08
CA PHE A 13 16.07 1.31 1.90
C PHE A 13 14.86 0.62 1.26
N VAL A 14 14.04 -0.05 2.09
CA VAL A 14 12.82 -0.75 1.62
C VAL A 14 11.81 0.24 1.04
N THR A 15 11.67 1.43 1.65
CA THR A 15 10.77 2.49 1.16
C THR A 15 11.19 2.97 -0.23
N SER A 16 12.47 3.27 -0.43
CA SER A 16 12.99 3.66 -1.75
C SER A 16 12.81 2.56 -2.79
N TRP A 17 13.00 1.30 -2.40
CA TRP A 17 12.76 0.17 -3.28
C TRP A 17 11.27 0.07 -3.66
N GLN A 18 10.36 0.14 -2.68
CA GLN A 18 8.91 0.06 -2.91
C GLN A 18 8.41 1.15 -3.88
N ILE A 19 8.90 2.39 -3.73
CA ILE A 19 8.59 3.49 -4.66
C ILE A 19 9.04 3.16 -6.08
N LYS A 20 10.20 2.53 -6.25
CA LYS A 20 10.76 2.18 -7.56
C LYS A 20 9.96 1.06 -8.27
N VAL A 21 9.41 0.09 -7.53
CA VAL A 21 8.66 -1.05 -8.13
C VAL A 21 7.18 -0.76 -8.36
N THR A 22 6.61 0.26 -7.73
CA THR A 22 5.20 0.62 -7.91
C THR A 22 5.05 2.04 -8.46
N SER A 23 4.98 3.04 -7.57
CA SER A 23 5.04 4.46 -7.90
C SER A 23 5.04 5.29 -6.59
N PRO A 24 5.43 6.58 -6.62
CA PRO A 24 5.28 7.46 -5.47
C PRO A 24 3.84 7.58 -4.96
N LEU A 25 2.85 7.47 -5.85
CA LEU A 25 1.43 7.54 -5.50
C LEU A 25 0.94 6.28 -4.79
N THR A 26 1.29 5.10 -5.31
CA THR A 26 0.93 3.80 -4.69
C THR A 26 1.62 3.61 -3.34
N HIS A 27 2.86 4.08 -3.19
CA HIS A 27 3.56 4.09 -1.92
C HIS A 27 2.84 4.96 -0.87
N ASN A 28 2.38 6.16 -1.22
CA ASN A 28 1.64 7.03 -0.30
C ASN A 28 0.31 6.42 0.16
N ILE A 29 -0.48 5.84 -0.77
CA ILE A 29 -1.70 5.10 -0.40
C ILE A 29 -1.38 3.95 0.56
N SER A 30 -0.29 3.22 0.29
CA SER A 30 0.14 2.09 1.13
C SER A 30 0.62 2.54 2.51
N GLY A 31 1.25 3.71 2.60
CA GLY A 31 1.66 4.33 3.86
C GLY A 31 0.46 4.67 4.75
N THR A 32 -0.58 5.29 4.16
CA THR A 32 -1.84 5.58 4.86
C THR A 32 -2.54 4.30 5.34
N ALA A 33 -2.62 3.28 4.48
CA ALA A 33 -3.20 1.99 4.84
C ALA A 33 -2.45 1.31 5.99
N LYS A 34 -1.11 1.36 5.95
CA LYS A 34 -0.25 0.81 7.03
C LYS A 34 -0.49 1.53 8.36
N ALA A 35 -0.56 2.86 8.35
CA ALA A 35 -0.83 3.64 9.55
C ALA A 35 -2.23 3.34 10.13
N CYS A 36 -3.26 3.28 9.28
CA CYS A 36 -4.61 2.88 9.71
C CYS A 36 -4.64 1.46 10.27
N ALA A 37 -4.02 0.50 9.60
CA ALA A 37 -3.93 -0.88 10.09
C ALA A 37 -3.20 -0.95 11.44
N GLN A 38 -2.08 -0.22 11.59
CA GLN A 38 -1.35 -0.12 12.85
C GLN A 38 -2.24 0.45 13.96
N THR A 39 -3.07 1.46 13.65
CA THR A 39 -3.95 2.09 14.64
C THR A 39 -5.06 1.15 15.08
N VAL A 40 -5.68 0.41 14.13
CA VAL A 40 -6.71 -0.60 14.43
C VAL A 40 -6.16 -1.73 15.29
N LEU A 41 -4.97 -2.24 14.94
CA LEU A 41 -4.28 -3.27 15.73
C LEU A 41 -3.94 -2.77 17.14
N ALA A 42 -3.47 -1.53 17.26
CA ALA A 42 -3.19 -0.91 18.54
C ALA A 42 -4.46 -0.79 19.41
N THR A 43 -5.59 -0.36 18.85
CA THR A 43 -6.85 -0.30 19.61
C THR A 43 -7.32 -1.66 20.12
N GLN A 44 -7.13 -2.74 19.35
CA GLN A 44 -7.44 -4.09 19.82
C GLN A 44 -6.49 -4.54 20.94
N TRP A 45 -5.19 -4.25 20.81
CA TRP A 45 -4.17 -4.64 21.79
C TRP A 45 -4.32 -3.91 23.13
N TYR A 46 -4.62 -2.61 23.09
CA TYR A 46 -4.78 -1.78 24.30
C TYR A 46 -6.21 -1.80 24.87
N GLN A 47 -7.12 -2.62 24.31
CA GLN A 47 -8.52 -2.74 24.76
C GLN A 47 -9.23 -1.36 24.88
N GLU A 48 -8.88 -0.42 23.99
CA GLU A 48 -9.46 0.92 24.04
C GLU A 48 -10.82 0.93 23.33
N SER A 49 -11.89 1.21 24.08
CA SER A 49 -13.24 1.29 23.52
C SER A 49 -13.44 2.62 22.81
N LYS A 50 -13.24 2.65 21.49
CA LYS A 50 -13.48 3.82 20.64
C LYS A 50 -14.92 3.87 20.13
N ASN A 51 -15.35 5.08 19.80
CA ASN A 51 -16.67 5.34 19.23
C ASN A 51 -16.88 4.60 17.89
N THR A 52 -18.10 4.14 17.60
CA THR A 52 -18.47 3.45 16.35
C THR A 52 -18.13 4.27 15.11
N LEU A 53 -18.19 5.60 15.19
CA LEU A 53 -17.81 6.50 14.08
C LEU A 53 -16.31 6.41 13.73
N TRP A 54 -15.45 6.18 14.72
CA TRP A 54 -14.02 5.99 14.52
C TRP A 54 -13.71 4.66 13.80
N TRP A 55 -14.47 3.61 14.14
CA TRP A 55 -14.41 2.32 13.44
C TRP A 55 -14.83 2.45 11.98
N ILE A 56 -15.96 3.12 11.72
CA ILE A 56 -16.44 3.38 10.34
C ILE A 56 -15.38 4.15 9.53
N SER A 57 -14.76 5.17 10.12
CA SER A 57 -13.69 5.93 9.46
C SER A 57 -12.49 5.06 9.07
N ASN A 58 -11.98 4.22 9.99
CA ASN A 58 -10.88 3.30 9.67
C ASN A 58 -11.27 2.27 8.61
N PHE A 59 -12.49 1.72 8.68
CA PHE A 59 -13.00 0.79 7.67
C PHE A 59 -13.12 1.44 6.29
N ILE A 60 -13.61 2.68 6.19
CA ILE A 60 -13.70 3.42 4.93
C ILE A 60 -12.29 3.68 4.36
N VAL A 61 -11.34 4.10 5.19
CA VAL A 61 -9.97 4.39 4.72
C VAL A 61 -9.26 3.13 4.25
N LEU A 62 -9.36 2.02 4.99
CA LEU A 62 -8.79 0.73 4.60
C LEU A 62 -9.48 0.18 3.34
N GLY A 63 -10.81 0.24 3.28
CA GLY A 63 -11.59 -0.20 2.13
C GLY A 63 -11.29 0.60 0.86
N SER A 64 -11.23 1.93 0.97
CA SER A 64 -10.89 2.83 -0.14
C SER A 64 -9.47 2.57 -0.65
N SER A 65 -8.51 2.39 0.26
CA SER A 65 -7.11 2.06 -0.10
C SER A 65 -7.00 0.71 -0.80
N ALA A 66 -7.76 -0.29 -0.34
CA ALA A 66 -7.81 -1.61 -0.96
C ALA A 66 -8.48 -1.58 -2.34
N LEU A 67 -9.56 -0.81 -2.49
CA LEU A 67 -10.25 -0.63 -3.76
C LEU A 67 -9.34 0.05 -4.78
N TYR A 68 -8.64 1.11 -4.38
CA TYR A 68 -7.65 1.77 -5.22
C TYR A 68 -6.53 0.81 -5.65
N ALA A 69 -6.01 0.00 -4.73
CA ALA A 69 -4.99 -1.01 -5.04
C ALA A 69 -5.50 -2.04 -6.07
N ARG A 70 -6.76 -2.49 -5.95
CA ARG A 70 -7.39 -3.42 -6.90
C ARG A 70 -7.53 -2.83 -8.29
N PHE A 71 -8.05 -1.60 -8.41
CA PHE A 71 -8.14 -0.93 -9.71
C PHE A 71 -6.76 -0.72 -10.33
N LYS A 72 -5.77 -0.30 -9.53
CA LYS A 72 -4.40 -0.12 -10.00
C LYS A 72 -3.76 -1.44 -10.47
N GLN A 73 -4.04 -2.55 -9.77
CA GLN A 73 -3.60 -3.87 -10.19
C GLN A 73 -4.21 -4.25 -11.54
N GLN A 74 -5.51 -4.04 -11.73
CA GLN A 74 -6.18 -4.31 -13.01
C GLN A 74 -5.63 -3.45 -14.16
N GLU A 75 -5.44 -2.14 -13.94
CA GLU A 75 -4.83 -1.26 -14.94
C GLU A 75 -3.42 -1.73 -15.35
N MET A 76 -2.60 -2.16 -14.38
CA MET A 76 -1.25 -2.67 -14.65
C MET A 76 -1.29 -3.99 -15.42
N GLU A 77 -2.24 -4.89 -15.11
CA GLU A 77 -2.41 -6.17 -15.79
C GLU A 77 -2.92 -6.00 -17.23
N ASP A 78 -3.85 -5.07 -17.45
CA ASP A 78 -4.35 -4.70 -18.77
C ASP A 78 -3.28 -4.01 -19.63
N ALA A 79 -2.47 -3.12 -19.04
CA ALA A 79 -1.33 -2.50 -19.71
C ALA A 79 -0.25 -3.54 -20.07
N ALA A 80 0.03 -4.50 -19.18
CA ALA A 80 0.96 -5.59 -19.44
C ALA A 80 0.48 -6.53 -20.55
N ARG A 81 -0.84 -6.81 -20.63
CA ARG A 81 -1.42 -7.58 -21.74
C ARG A 81 -1.30 -6.85 -23.08
N ARG A 82 -1.55 -5.53 -23.10
CA ARG A 82 -1.45 -4.74 -24.33
C ARG A 82 -0.02 -4.69 -24.88
N ASN A 83 0.98 -4.48 -24.02
CA ASN A 83 2.39 -4.51 -24.44
C ASN A 83 2.80 -5.87 -25.02
N ASN A 84 2.38 -6.99 -24.43
CA ASN A 84 2.65 -8.33 -24.98
C ASN A 84 1.98 -8.57 -26.34
N ALA A 85 0.82 -7.97 -26.60
CA ALA A 85 0.12 -8.09 -27.87
C ALA A 85 0.77 -7.25 -28.98
N GLU A 86 1.28 -6.06 -28.67
CA GLU A 86 2.07 -5.24 -29.61
C GLU A 86 3.44 -5.86 -29.92
N GLU A 87 4.14 -6.43 -28.92
CA GLU A 87 5.41 -7.13 -29.14
C GLU A 87 5.25 -8.32 -30.10
N LYS A 88 4.19 -9.13 -29.92
CA LYS A 88 3.85 -10.23 -30.85
C LYS A 88 3.53 -9.75 -32.27
N LYS A 89 3.00 -8.52 -32.43
CA LYS A 89 2.63 -7.97 -33.73
C LYS A 89 3.82 -7.30 -34.44
N SER A 90 4.84 -6.87 -33.70
CA SER A 90 6.09 -6.32 -34.26
C SER A 90 7.09 -7.40 -34.69
N LEU A 91 6.90 -8.64 -34.24
CA LEU A 91 7.76 -9.79 -34.56
C LEU A 91 7.23 -10.66 -35.72
N VAL A 92 6.11 -10.26 -36.35
CA VAL A 92 5.50 -10.90 -37.53
C VAL A 92 5.48 -9.89 -38.67
#